data_AF-X1VNF2-F1
#
_entry.id   AF-X1VNF2-F1
#
_cell.length_a   1.000
_cell.length_b   1.000
_cell.length_c   1.000
_cell.angle_alpha   90.00
_cell.angle_beta   90.00
_cell.angle_gamma   90.00
#
_symmetry.space_group_name_H-M   'P 1'
#
loop_
_entity.id
_entity.type
_entity.pdbx_description
1 polymer ?
#
loop_
_entity_poly.entity_id
_entity_poly.type
_entity_poly.pdbx_seq_one_letter_code
_entity_poly.pdbx_strand_id
1 'polypeptide(L)'
;MENLFEERATEYFYDFSELGALAEGNTWMPTPKDARVVDDAALDEDEVAELYAMEILNPNEEPIEGVWVKLDDALEVDDEIFASGDWDTLMLPPWQRIRHKQVVRFGKPASTNLLQGTTLKYKKNCRPIVLAGTGGIDDDFTIILHSYVYKPGAFAIPGVFGTLDGVLHIVDSTRSRSLSLAKPELAGQRVSQDLWDKLPGGKTQTVPK
;
A
#
# COMPACT_ATOMS: atom_id res chain seq x y z
N MET A 1 -27.19 -10.01 0.24
CA MET A 1 -25.99 -10.22 1.08
C MET A 1 -25.22 -8.92 0.95
N GLU A 2 -25.06 -8.18 2.04
CA GLU A 2 -24.39 -6.89 2.02
C GLU A 2 -22.91 -7.11 1.66
N ASN A 3 -22.35 -6.29 0.78
CA ASN A 3 -20.96 -6.45 0.36
C ASN A 3 -20.05 -5.97 1.50
N LEU A 4 -19.41 -6.91 2.19
CA LEU A 4 -18.66 -6.64 3.43
C LEU A 4 -17.29 -6.03 3.17
N PHE A 5 -16.75 -6.31 1.99
CA PHE A 5 -15.51 -5.75 1.52
C PHE A 5 -15.51 -5.73 -0.01
N GLU A 6 -14.67 -4.90 -0.58
CA GLU A 6 -14.47 -4.83 -2.02
C GLU A 6 -13.00 -4.65 -2.36
N GLU A 7 -12.59 -5.24 -3.48
CA GLU A 7 -11.32 -4.91 -4.09
C GLU A 7 -11.53 -3.63 -4.92
N ARG A 8 -10.77 -2.59 -4.60
CA ARG A 8 -10.84 -1.28 -5.23
C ARG A 8 -9.52 -1.00 -5.94
N ALA A 9 -9.60 -0.76 -7.25
CA ALA A 9 -8.50 -0.20 -8.03
C ALA A 9 -8.72 1.31 -8.13
N THR A 10 -7.75 2.08 -7.66
CA THR A 10 -7.75 3.55 -7.72
C THR A 10 -6.68 4.00 -8.68
N GLU A 11 -7.08 4.57 -9.81
CA GLU A 11 -6.15 4.98 -10.86
C GLU A 11 -5.84 6.48 -10.74
N TYR A 12 -4.56 6.84 -10.77
CA TYR A 12 -4.09 8.22 -10.84
C TYR A 12 -3.33 8.39 -12.15
N PHE A 13 -3.85 9.25 -13.02
CA PHE A 13 -3.29 9.52 -14.34
C PHE A 13 -2.54 10.84 -14.32
N TYR A 14 -1.28 10.81 -14.75
CA TYR A 14 -0.53 12.02 -15.08
C TYR A 14 -0.82 12.38 -16.54
N ASP A 15 -1.54 13.48 -16.74
CA ASP A 15 -1.84 14.02 -18.07
C ASP A 15 -0.80 15.10 -18.42
N PHE A 16 0.19 14.73 -19.21
CA PHE A 16 1.23 15.65 -19.68
C PHE A 16 0.63 16.81 -20.48
N SER A 17 -0.45 16.57 -21.23
CA SER A 17 -1.07 17.62 -22.04
C SER A 17 -1.72 18.73 -21.19
N GLU A 18 -2.17 18.39 -19.98
CA GLU A 18 -2.76 19.34 -19.03
C GLU A 18 -1.74 19.89 -18.02
N LEU A 19 -0.84 19.04 -17.50
CA LEU A 19 0.10 19.37 -16.41
C LEU A 19 1.46 19.87 -16.91
N GLY A 20 1.83 19.55 -18.15
CA GLY A 20 3.15 19.82 -18.72
C GLY A 20 4.25 18.90 -18.19
N ALA A 21 5.50 19.23 -18.49
CA ALA A 21 6.65 18.44 -18.06
C ALA A 21 6.87 18.52 -16.54
N LEU A 22 7.11 17.39 -15.89
CA LEU A 22 7.57 17.34 -14.50
C LEU A 22 9.09 17.43 -14.50
N ALA A 23 9.63 18.57 -14.06
CA ALA A 23 11.07 18.77 -14.01
C ALA A 23 11.79 17.78 -13.07
N GLU A 24 13.03 17.44 -13.41
CA GLU A 24 13.91 16.60 -12.57
C GLU A 24 13.93 17.07 -11.11
N GLY A 25 13.81 16.11 -10.19
CA GLY A 25 13.80 16.34 -8.74
C GLY A 25 12.48 16.88 -8.18
N ASN A 26 11.50 17.20 -9.04
CA ASN A 26 10.16 17.56 -8.58
C ASN A 26 9.27 16.33 -8.40
N THR A 27 8.25 16.48 -7.55
CA THR A 27 7.27 15.45 -7.30
C THR A 27 5.91 15.79 -7.87
N TRP A 28 5.24 14.78 -8.41
CA TRP A 28 3.81 14.82 -8.69
C TRP A 28 3.03 14.18 -7.53
N MET A 29 2.05 14.91 -7.02
CA MET A 29 1.26 14.56 -5.85
C MET A 29 -0.23 14.82 -6.12
N PRO A 30 -0.94 13.90 -6.77
CA PRO A 30 -2.36 14.07 -7.05
C PRO A 30 -3.17 14.09 -5.75
N THR A 31 -4.35 14.69 -5.81
CA THR A 31 -5.35 14.67 -4.74
C THR A 31 -6.33 13.51 -4.96
N PRO A 32 -7.09 13.08 -3.93
CA PRO A 32 -8.06 11.99 -4.10
C PRO A 32 -9.11 12.28 -5.19
N LYS A 33 -9.38 13.56 -5.49
CA LYS A 33 -10.31 13.99 -6.54
C LYS A 33 -9.78 13.80 -7.95
N ASP A 34 -8.45 13.71 -8.10
CA ASP A 34 -7.79 13.50 -9.38
C ASP A 34 -7.77 12.01 -9.75
N ALA A 35 -8.20 11.14 -8.82
CA ALA A 35 -8.31 9.72 -9.06
C ALA A 35 -9.45 9.41 -10.04
N ARG A 36 -9.14 8.62 -11.05
CA ARG A 36 -10.13 7.98 -11.92
C ARG A 36 -10.65 6.75 -11.19
N VAL A 37 -11.73 6.94 -10.44
CA VAL A 37 -12.49 5.88 -9.77
C VAL A 37 -13.96 6.05 -10.10
N VAL A 38 -14.74 4.97 -10.04
CA VAL A 38 -16.18 5.02 -10.35
C VAL A 38 -16.95 5.92 -9.35
N ASP A 39 -16.50 6.03 -8.08
CA ASP A 39 -17.30 6.64 -6.99
C ASP A 39 -16.49 7.41 -5.90
N ASP A 40 -15.35 8.05 -6.22
CA ASP A 40 -14.38 8.72 -5.29
C ASP A 40 -13.31 7.77 -4.69
N ALA A 41 -12.07 8.25 -4.57
CA ALA A 41 -10.95 7.52 -3.97
C ALA A 41 -10.92 7.61 -2.44
N ALA A 42 -11.64 8.56 -1.86
CA ALA A 42 -11.80 8.66 -0.42
C ALA A 42 -12.61 7.47 0.14
N LEU A 43 -12.31 7.10 1.38
CA LEU A 43 -13.10 6.16 2.14
C LEU A 43 -14.26 6.88 2.84
N ASP A 44 -15.38 6.18 2.99
CA ASP A 44 -16.46 6.62 3.87
C ASP A 44 -16.00 6.60 5.35
N GLU A 45 -16.67 7.37 6.22
CA GLU A 45 -16.26 7.59 7.62
C GLU A 45 -16.03 6.28 8.42
N ASP A 46 -16.84 5.26 8.13
CA ASP A 46 -16.79 3.97 8.81
C ASP A 46 -16.01 2.88 8.03
N GLU A 47 -15.43 3.24 6.89
CA GLU A 47 -14.62 2.33 6.07
C GLU A 47 -13.14 2.39 6.45
N VAL A 48 -12.44 1.29 6.21
CA VAL A 48 -10.98 1.22 6.29
C VAL A 48 -10.44 0.37 5.16
N ALA A 49 -9.16 0.52 4.83
CA ALA A 49 -8.59 -0.22 3.73
C ALA A 49 -7.17 -0.73 3.96
N GLU A 50 -6.83 -1.76 3.19
CA GLU A 50 -5.49 -2.33 3.04
C GLU A 50 -5.03 -2.16 1.60
N LEU A 51 -3.98 -1.36 1.37
CA LEU A 51 -3.26 -1.34 0.10
C LEU A 51 -2.36 -2.59 0.05
N TYR A 52 -2.62 -3.49 -0.88
CA TYR A 52 -1.85 -4.73 -1.03
C TYR A 52 -0.93 -4.71 -2.24
N ALA A 53 -1.22 -3.88 -3.25
CA ALA A 53 -0.34 -3.70 -4.39
C ALA A 53 -0.43 -2.29 -5.00
N MET A 54 0.64 -1.90 -5.69
CA MET A 54 0.72 -0.70 -6.52
C MET A 54 1.29 -1.09 -7.88
N GLU A 55 0.65 -0.65 -8.96
CA GLU A 55 1.10 -0.85 -10.35
C GLU A 55 1.52 0.48 -10.97
N ILE A 56 2.65 0.49 -11.65
CA ILE A 56 3.16 1.63 -12.43
C ILE A 56 3.02 1.28 -13.92
N LEU A 57 2.19 2.04 -14.64
CA LEU A 57 2.06 2.00 -16.09
C LEU A 57 2.84 3.16 -16.68
N ASN A 58 4.02 2.85 -17.20
CA ASN A 58 4.92 3.79 -17.84
C ASN A 58 5.18 3.33 -19.30
N PRO A 59 4.25 3.59 -20.24
CA PRO A 59 4.34 3.09 -21.60
C PRO A 59 5.44 3.76 -22.43
N ASN A 60 5.84 4.99 -22.05
CA ASN A 60 6.81 5.81 -22.78
C ASN A 60 8.21 5.77 -22.16
N GLU A 61 8.40 4.97 -21.11
CA GLU A 61 9.69 4.81 -20.42
C GLU A 61 10.22 6.11 -19.78
N GLU A 62 9.29 6.93 -19.26
CA GLU A 62 9.60 8.16 -18.53
C GLU A 62 10.55 7.90 -17.35
N PRO A 63 11.50 8.80 -17.05
CA PRO A 63 12.49 8.60 -15.99
C PRO A 63 11.86 8.82 -14.62
N ILE A 64 11.07 7.85 -14.16
CA ILE A 64 10.49 7.83 -12.81
C ILE A 64 11.55 7.31 -11.84
N GLU A 65 12.10 8.19 -11.00
CA GLU A 65 13.15 7.83 -10.03
C GLU A 65 12.57 7.07 -8.84
N GLY A 66 11.35 7.41 -8.41
CA GLY A 66 10.71 6.75 -7.28
C GLY A 66 9.21 6.96 -7.24
N VAL A 67 8.51 5.98 -6.67
CA VAL A 67 7.07 6.06 -6.39
C VAL A 67 6.78 5.53 -4.99
N TRP A 68 6.17 6.35 -4.14
CA TRP A 68 5.72 5.97 -2.80
C TRP A 68 4.27 6.40 -2.56
N VAL A 69 3.73 6.12 -1.37
CA VAL A 69 2.34 6.48 -1.02
C VAL A 69 2.26 7.32 0.25
N LYS A 70 1.28 8.22 0.27
CA LYS A 70 0.89 9.02 1.42
C LYS A 70 -0.43 8.51 1.98
N LEU A 71 -0.45 8.13 3.25
CA LEU A 71 -1.61 7.59 3.94
C LEU A 71 -2.24 8.66 4.84
N ASP A 72 -3.56 8.84 4.71
CA ASP A 72 -4.41 9.67 5.59
C ASP A 72 -3.90 11.10 5.80
N ASP A 73 -3.41 11.73 4.72
CA ASP A 73 -2.89 13.11 4.68
C ASP A 73 -1.72 13.46 5.62
N ALA A 74 -1.31 12.55 6.50
CA ALA A 74 -0.45 12.86 7.64
C ALA A 74 0.60 11.79 7.95
N LEU A 75 0.67 10.71 7.17
CA LEU A 75 1.83 9.82 7.14
C LEU A 75 2.37 9.87 5.72
N GLU A 76 3.44 10.64 5.51
CA GLU A 76 4.41 10.18 4.52
C GLU A 76 4.95 8.90 5.11
N VAL A 77 4.82 7.79 4.39
CA VAL A 77 5.50 6.56 4.79
C VAL A 77 6.98 6.88 4.66
N ASP A 78 7.57 7.44 5.73
CA ASP A 78 8.96 7.92 5.81
C ASP A 78 9.97 6.81 5.50
N ASP A 79 9.51 5.55 5.49
CA ASP A 79 10.21 4.43 4.88
C ASP A 79 9.84 4.36 3.39
N GLU A 80 10.54 5.19 2.61
CA GLU A 80 10.48 5.26 1.15
C GLU A 80 10.42 3.86 0.52
N ILE A 81 9.25 3.47 0.02
CA ILE A 81 9.13 2.34 -0.90
C ILE A 81 9.69 2.83 -2.22
N PHE A 82 11.01 2.76 -2.42
CA PHE A 82 11.60 3.05 -3.72
C PHE A 82 11.26 1.90 -4.68
N ALA A 83 10.22 2.08 -5.47
CA ALA A 83 10.12 1.42 -6.76
C ALA A 83 10.85 2.32 -7.77
N SER A 84 12.08 1.97 -8.17
CA SER A 84 12.70 2.65 -9.30
C SER A 84 11.86 2.34 -10.52
N GLY A 85 11.26 3.38 -11.11
CA GLY A 85 10.54 3.26 -12.37
C GLY A 85 11.49 3.10 -13.57
N ASP A 86 12.79 3.24 -13.33
CA ASP A 86 13.87 2.95 -14.29
C ASP A 86 14.11 1.44 -14.47
N TRP A 87 14.75 1.07 -15.58
CA TRP A 87 15.12 -0.29 -15.96
C TRP A 87 16.02 -1.00 -14.93
N ASP A 88 16.73 -0.23 -14.11
CA ASP A 88 17.62 -0.72 -13.06
C ASP A 88 16.91 -0.79 -11.70
N THR A 89 16.27 -1.92 -11.43
CA THR A 89 15.87 -2.26 -10.05
C THR A 89 17.10 -2.67 -9.24
N LEU A 90 17.56 -1.82 -8.32
CA LEU A 90 18.66 -2.12 -7.39
C LEU A 90 18.29 -3.13 -6.28
N MET A 91 17.01 -3.52 -6.18
CA MET A 91 16.52 -4.58 -5.28
C MET A 91 15.43 -5.44 -5.95
N LEU A 92 15.54 -6.77 -5.81
CA LEU A 92 14.68 -7.78 -6.44
C LEU A 92 13.29 -7.91 -5.78
N PRO A 93 12.20 -7.94 -6.56
CA PRO A 93 11.06 -8.81 -6.27
C PRO A 93 11.06 -10.00 -7.26
N PRO A 94 11.39 -11.24 -6.84
CA PRO A 94 11.22 -12.42 -7.69
C PRO A 94 9.73 -12.85 -7.69
N TRP A 95 9.12 -13.39 -8.75
CA TRP A 95 9.51 -13.89 -10.08
C TRP A 95 8.18 -13.95 -10.88
N GLN A 96 7.94 -13.45 -12.09
CA GLN A 96 8.69 -13.68 -13.32
C GLN A 96 8.06 -12.93 -14.52
N ARG A 97 7.32 -11.83 -14.33
CA ARG A 97 6.77 -11.00 -15.43
C ARG A 97 6.63 -9.53 -15.04
N ILE A 98 7.75 -8.83 -14.90
CA ILE A 98 7.78 -7.37 -14.98
C ILE A 98 8.31 -7.03 -16.38
N ARG A 99 7.40 -6.63 -17.26
CA ARG A 99 7.69 -5.88 -18.50
C ARG A 99 6.57 -4.85 -18.65
N HIS A 100 6.91 -3.56 -18.71
CA HIS A 100 5.99 -2.42 -18.86
C HIS A 100 4.88 -2.27 -17.79
N LYS A 101 4.99 -2.98 -16.67
CA LYS A 101 4.04 -2.99 -15.54
C LYS A 101 4.81 -3.39 -14.29
N GLN A 102 5.35 -2.42 -13.55
CA GLN A 102 5.99 -2.72 -12.27
C GLN A 102 4.91 -2.85 -11.20
N VAL A 103 4.81 -4.02 -10.57
CA VAL A 103 3.85 -4.26 -9.48
C VAL A 103 4.60 -4.44 -8.16
N VAL A 104 4.42 -3.50 -7.25
CA VAL A 104 4.89 -3.58 -5.86
C VAL A 104 3.82 -4.29 -5.04
N ARG A 105 4.19 -5.28 -4.21
CA ARG A 105 3.26 -5.99 -3.31
C ARG A 105 3.68 -5.85 -1.86
N PHE A 106 2.75 -5.48 -0.98
CA PHE A 106 3.02 -5.19 0.43
C PHE A 106 2.74 -6.35 1.38
N GLY A 107 1.80 -7.24 1.04
CA GLY A 107 1.40 -8.35 1.89
C GLY A 107 0.15 -9.06 1.38
N LYS A 108 -0.47 -9.86 2.26
CA LYS A 108 -1.76 -10.51 2.05
C LYS A 108 -2.84 -9.77 2.85
N PRO A 109 -3.90 -9.27 2.19
CA PRO A 109 -5.01 -8.62 2.88
C PRO A 109 -5.83 -9.60 3.72
N ALA A 110 -6.62 -9.08 4.66
CA ALA A 110 -7.45 -9.82 5.62
C ALA A 110 -6.68 -10.90 6.40
N SER A 111 -5.37 -10.71 6.64
CA SER A 111 -4.54 -11.68 7.33
C SER A 111 -4.49 -11.41 8.83
N THR A 112 -4.79 -12.43 9.63
CA THR A 112 -4.53 -12.42 11.08
C THR A 112 -3.08 -12.79 11.41
N ASN A 113 -2.33 -13.30 10.43
CA ASN A 113 -0.92 -13.65 10.59
C ASN A 113 -0.05 -12.40 10.40
N LEU A 114 0.71 -12.04 11.45
CA LEU A 114 1.55 -10.85 11.49
C LEU A 114 2.66 -10.82 10.40
N LEU A 115 3.10 -11.97 9.85
CA LEU A 115 4.03 -12.02 8.71
C LEU A 115 3.38 -11.64 7.38
N GLN A 116 2.08 -11.88 7.27
CA GLN A 116 1.35 -11.76 6.02
C GLN A 116 0.49 -10.50 5.99
N GLY A 117 0.06 -9.98 7.14
CA GLY A 117 -0.75 -8.77 7.27
C GLY A 117 0.02 -7.45 7.13
N THR A 118 1.15 -7.45 6.41
CA THR A 118 2.06 -6.29 6.21
C THR A 118 1.57 -5.29 5.15
N THR A 119 0.36 -5.47 4.64
CA THR A 119 -0.33 -4.49 3.78
C THR A 119 -0.43 -3.13 4.45
N LEU A 120 -0.26 -2.06 3.69
CA LEU A 120 -0.36 -0.69 4.22
C LEU A 120 -1.82 -0.37 4.55
N LYS A 121 -2.07 0.17 5.74
CA LYS A 121 -3.42 0.41 6.28
C LYS A 121 -3.72 1.89 6.36
N TYR A 122 -4.90 2.27 5.86
CA TYR A 122 -5.38 3.65 5.85
C TYR A 122 -6.89 3.72 6.15
N LYS A 123 -7.35 4.88 6.63
CA LYS A 123 -8.74 5.12 7.06
C LYS A 123 -9.46 6.24 6.31
N LYS A 124 -8.75 7.04 5.52
CA LYS A 124 -9.29 8.20 4.80
C LYS A 124 -8.93 8.16 3.33
N ASN A 125 -7.63 8.17 3.03
CA ASN A 125 -7.14 8.16 1.65
C ASN A 125 -5.73 7.60 1.56
N CYS A 126 -5.42 7.10 0.38
CA CYS A 126 -4.09 6.67 -0.02
C CYS A 126 -3.80 7.29 -1.39
N ARG A 127 -2.64 7.96 -1.51
CA ARG A 127 -2.26 8.68 -2.72
C ARG A 127 -0.84 8.35 -3.12
N PRO A 128 -0.54 8.18 -4.42
CA PRO A 128 0.82 8.03 -4.86
C PRO A 128 1.55 9.38 -4.80
N ILE A 129 2.87 9.31 -4.69
CA ILE A 129 3.80 10.40 -4.92
C ILE A 129 4.84 9.87 -5.89
N VAL A 130 5.07 10.61 -6.97
CA VAL A 130 6.02 10.22 -8.03
C VAL A 130 7.12 11.27 -8.10
N LEU A 131 8.37 10.82 -8.04
CA LEU A 131 9.57 11.64 -8.20
C LEU A 131 10.10 11.52 -9.63
N ALA A 132 10.23 12.65 -10.31
CA ALA A 132 10.91 12.72 -11.60
C ALA A 132 12.43 12.59 -11.40
N GLY A 133 13.03 11.65 -12.11
CA GLY A 133 14.46 11.43 -12.19
C GLY A 133 15.15 12.31 -13.22
N THR A 134 16.41 11.96 -13.51
CA THR A 134 17.26 12.70 -14.45
C THR A 134 16.62 12.79 -15.83
N GLY A 135 16.50 14.01 -16.35
CA GLY A 135 15.82 14.30 -17.63
C GLY A 135 14.38 14.80 -17.49
N GLY A 136 13.74 14.59 -16.33
CA GLY A 136 12.35 14.97 -16.11
C GLY A 136 11.36 14.06 -16.87
N ILE A 137 10.09 14.14 -16.52
CA ILE A 137 9.00 13.39 -17.18
C ILE A 137 8.32 14.31 -18.19
N ASP A 138 8.26 13.89 -19.45
CA ASP A 138 7.69 14.62 -20.58
C ASP A 138 6.59 13.88 -21.36
N ASP A 139 6.08 12.76 -20.81
CA ASP A 139 4.91 12.05 -21.33
C ASP A 139 3.99 11.53 -20.20
N ASP A 140 2.85 10.96 -20.60
CA ASP A 140 1.82 10.42 -19.72
C ASP A 140 2.28 9.15 -18.99
N PHE A 141 1.83 8.98 -17.75
CA PHE A 141 1.95 7.72 -17.00
C PHE A 141 0.75 7.51 -16.07
N THR A 142 0.57 6.28 -15.58
CA THR A 142 -0.51 5.95 -14.62
C THR A 142 0.02 5.18 -13.44
N ILE A 143 -0.45 5.54 -12.23
CA ILE A 143 -0.26 4.75 -11.02
C ILE A 143 -1.60 4.14 -10.63
N ILE A 144 -1.64 2.84 -10.40
CA ILE A 144 -2.84 2.12 -9.95
C ILE A 144 -2.58 1.58 -8.56
N LEU A 145 -3.43 1.98 -7.61
CA LEU A 145 -3.42 1.49 -6.24
C LEU A 145 -4.47 0.40 -6.09
N HIS A 146 -4.07 -0.78 -5.62
CA HIS A 146 -4.97 -1.89 -5.37
C HIS A 146 -5.19 -2.09 -3.88
N SER A 147 -6.43 -1.86 -3.45
CA SER A 147 -6.82 -1.91 -2.06
C SER A 147 -7.96 -2.90 -1.83
N TYR A 148 -8.01 -3.47 -0.63
CA TYR A 148 -9.24 -4.05 -0.08
C TYR A 148 -9.87 -3.02 0.85
N VAL A 149 -11.10 -2.60 0.55
CA VAL A 149 -11.90 -1.71 1.40
C VAL A 149 -12.85 -2.56 2.22
N TYR A 150 -12.88 -2.34 3.53
CA TYR A 150 -13.68 -3.08 4.50
C TYR A 150 -14.76 -2.18 5.07
N LYS A 151 -16.00 -2.67 4.98
CA LYS A 151 -17.15 -2.04 5.63
C LYS A 151 -17.22 -2.46 7.10
N PRO A 152 -17.93 -1.72 7.97
CA PRO A 152 -18.07 -2.04 9.38
C PRO A 152 -18.53 -3.48 9.66
N GLY A 153 -19.42 -4.00 8.80
CA GLY A 153 -19.92 -5.37 8.90
C GLY A 153 -18.84 -6.45 8.77
N ALA A 154 -17.71 -6.17 8.10
CA ALA A 154 -16.61 -7.12 7.92
C ALA A 154 -16.04 -7.59 9.26
N PHE A 155 -15.90 -6.69 10.23
CA PHE A 155 -15.32 -6.99 11.54
C PHE A 155 -16.20 -7.93 12.37
N ALA A 156 -17.51 -7.97 12.10
CA ALA A 156 -18.45 -8.83 12.81
C ALA A 156 -18.32 -10.31 12.43
N ILE A 157 -17.60 -10.64 11.34
CA ILE A 157 -17.52 -12.00 10.79
C ILE A 157 -16.15 -12.63 11.08
N PRO A 158 -16.08 -13.68 11.94
CA PRO A 158 -14.82 -14.35 12.28
C PRO A 158 -14.06 -14.91 11.07
N GLY A 159 -14.76 -15.24 9.99
CA GLY A 159 -14.17 -15.74 8.75
C GLY A 159 -13.50 -14.66 7.88
N VAL A 160 -13.78 -13.38 8.12
CA VAL A 160 -13.11 -12.25 7.47
C VAL A 160 -11.98 -11.75 8.35
N PHE A 161 -12.26 -11.55 9.65
CA PHE A 161 -11.25 -11.15 10.63
C PHE A 161 -11.38 -11.96 11.92
N GLY A 162 -10.26 -12.53 12.35
CA GLY A 162 -10.15 -13.27 13.60
C GLY A 162 -9.54 -12.46 14.76
N THR A 163 -9.20 -13.18 15.82
CA THR A 163 -8.39 -12.66 16.93
C THR A 163 -6.92 -12.68 16.54
N LEU A 164 -6.18 -11.66 16.93
CA LEU A 164 -4.73 -11.61 16.74
C LEU A 164 -4.04 -12.38 17.86
N ASP A 165 -3.11 -13.26 17.50
CA ASP A 165 -2.30 -14.00 18.47
C ASP A 165 -1.28 -13.09 19.17
N GLY A 166 -0.96 -11.94 18.57
CA GLY A 166 -0.01 -10.96 19.12
C GLY A 166 1.44 -11.46 19.21
N VAL A 167 1.73 -12.65 18.70
CA VAL A 167 3.08 -13.22 18.67
C VAL A 167 3.38 -13.76 17.29
N LEU A 168 4.54 -13.36 16.76
CA LEU A 168 5.11 -13.87 15.53
C LEU A 168 6.27 -14.81 15.88
N HIS A 169 6.13 -16.10 15.53
CA HIS A 169 7.23 -17.07 15.59
C HIS A 169 7.80 -17.35 14.20
N ILE A 170 9.10 -17.14 14.03
CA ILE A 170 9.88 -17.56 12.87
C ILE A 170 10.82 -18.67 13.32
N VAL A 171 10.70 -19.86 12.71
CA VAL A 171 11.52 -21.02 13.04
C VAL A 171 12.31 -21.44 11.80
N ASP A 172 13.64 -21.36 11.89
CA ASP A 172 14.56 -21.99 10.95
C ASP A 172 15.00 -23.33 11.55
N SER A 173 14.27 -24.38 11.18
CA SER A 173 14.54 -25.74 11.64
C SER A 173 15.86 -26.31 11.12
N THR A 174 16.39 -25.77 10.02
CA THR A 174 17.64 -26.26 9.40
C THR A 174 18.85 -25.75 10.17
N ARG A 175 18.77 -24.54 10.73
CA ARG A 175 19.82 -23.95 11.56
C ARG A 175 19.54 -24.03 13.06
N SER A 176 18.45 -24.68 13.46
CA SER A 176 17.96 -24.75 14.85
C SER A 176 17.86 -23.35 15.50
N ARG A 177 17.38 -22.37 14.75
CA ARG A 177 17.19 -21.00 15.22
C ARG A 177 15.71 -20.66 15.27
N SER A 178 15.32 -19.91 16.28
CA SER A 178 14.00 -19.32 16.36
C SER A 178 14.11 -17.84 16.71
N LEU A 179 13.21 -17.06 16.11
CA LEU A 179 12.99 -15.67 16.46
C LEU A 179 11.51 -15.54 16.84
N SER A 180 11.23 -14.87 17.94
CA SER A 180 9.87 -14.54 18.34
C SER A 180 9.76 -13.04 18.52
N LEU A 181 8.79 -12.42 17.85
CA LEU A 181 8.47 -11.01 17.97
C LEU A 181 7.09 -10.91 18.62
N ALA A 182 7.00 -10.26 19.77
CA ALA A 182 5.75 -10.08 20.49
C ALA A 182 5.22 -8.65 20.32
N LYS A 183 3.92 -8.55 20.06
CA LYS A 183 3.09 -7.34 20.09
C LYS A 183 2.00 -7.54 21.14
N PRO A 184 2.35 -7.45 22.44
CA PRO A 184 1.42 -7.72 23.53
C PRO A 184 0.17 -6.85 23.49
N GLU A 185 0.28 -5.64 22.92
CA GLU A 185 -0.83 -4.73 22.69
C GLU A 185 -1.87 -5.25 21.69
N LEU A 186 -1.53 -6.23 20.85
CA LEU A 186 -2.45 -6.86 19.90
C LEU A 186 -2.94 -8.23 20.36
N ALA A 187 -2.30 -8.84 21.37
CA ALA A 187 -2.58 -10.21 21.80
C ALA A 187 -4.02 -10.35 22.34
N GLY A 188 -4.77 -11.31 21.79
CA GLY A 188 -6.15 -11.61 22.21
C GLY A 188 -7.18 -10.56 21.78
N GLN A 189 -6.77 -9.53 21.03
CA GLN A 189 -7.69 -8.52 20.53
C GLN A 189 -8.31 -8.96 19.21
N ARG A 190 -9.61 -8.70 19.07
CA ARG A 190 -10.33 -8.86 17.82
C ARG A 190 -9.99 -7.68 16.90
N VAL A 191 -9.67 -7.95 15.64
CA VAL A 191 -9.46 -6.89 14.64
C VAL A 191 -10.72 -6.01 14.54
N SER A 192 -10.52 -4.70 14.56
CA SER A 192 -11.56 -3.67 14.47
C SER A 192 -11.01 -2.41 13.79
N GLN A 193 -11.90 -1.50 13.40
CA GLN A 193 -11.55 -0.18 12.87
C GLN A 193 -10.67 0.63 13.85
N ASP A 194 -10.96 0.59 15.15
CA ASP A 194 -10.17 1.30 16.17
C ASP A 194 -8.72 0.81 16.24
N LEU A 195 -8.51 -0.48 15.99
CA LEU A 195 -7.18 -1.09 16.04
C LEU A 195 -6.43 -0.98 14.72
N TRP A 196 -7.10 -0.57 13.63
CA TRP A 196 -6.55 -0.61 12.28
C TRP A 196 -5.17 0.06 12.15
N ASP A 197 -5.00 1.23 12.74
CA ASP A 197 -3.74 1.99 12.68
C ASP A 197 -2.62 1.38 13.54
N LYS A 198 -2.93 0.41 14.40
CA LYS A 198 -1.97 -0.29 15.27
C LYS A 198 -1.54 -1.64 14.69
N LEU A 199 -2.32 -2.17 13.73
CA LEU A 199 -2.02 -3.42 13.04
C LEU A 199 -0.74 -3.30 12.21
N PRO A 200 -0.09 -4.41 11.82
CA PRO A 200 1.02 -4.39 10.85
C PRO A 200 0.68 -3.59 9.59
N GLY A 201 1.58 -2.69 9.19
CA GLY A 201 1.36 -1.74 8.10
C GLY A 201 0.44 -0.54 8.43
N GLY A 202 -0.03 -0.43 9.67
CA GLY A 202 -0.78 0.71 10.18
C GLY A 202 0.11 1.85 10.66
N LYS A 203 -0.40 3.08 10.49
CA LYS A 203 0.31 4.34 10.75
C LYS A 203 0.92 4.49 12.14
N THR A 204 0.20 4.05 13.17
CA THR A 204 0.57 4.26 14.58
C THR A 204 1.21 3.03 15.19
N GLN A 205 1.69 2.11 14.35
CA GLN A 205 2.33 0.89 14.81
C GLN A 205 3.59 1.19 15.61
N THR A 206 3.66 0.62 16.81
CA THR A 206 4.89 0.62 17.59
C THR A 206 5.92 -0.33 16.99
N VAL A 207 7.15 0.17 16.83
CA VAL A 207 8.29 -0.66 16.47
C VAL A 207 8.57 -1.65 17.61
N PRO A 208 8.61 -2.96 17.35
CA PRO A 208 8.99 -3.94 18.36
C PRO A 208 10.38 -3.62 18.92
N LYS A 209 10.52 -3.61 20.24
CA LYS A 209 11.79 -3.39 20.93
C LYS A 209 12.63 -4.66 21.00
#